data_AF-A0A1C6F7M7-F1
#
_entry.id   AF-A0A1C6F7M7-F1
#
_cell.length_a   1.000
_cell.length_b   1.000
_cell.length_c   1.000
_cell.angle_alpha   90.00
_cell.angle_beta   90.00
_cell.angle_gamma   90.00
#
_symmetry.space_group_name_H-M   'P 1'
#
loop_
_entity.id
_entity.type
_entity.pdbx_description
1 polymer ?
#
loop_
_entity_poly.entity_id
_entity_poly.type
_entity_poly.pdbx_seq_one_letter_code
_entity_poly.pdbx_strand_id
1 'polypeptide(L)'
;MDLNTRIDFIIEKNITDEDGFDISTKEVVYSCWANRKVLSASKEFLSSGTDNYKEVVSFGVRYCPFTSELDSLSYKIKHKGKTYNIIQVDDTSKDFIYLKGECVNGQ
;
A
#
# COMPACT_ATOMS: atom_id res chain seq x y z
N MET A 1 10.02 14.65 11.05
CA MET A 1 9.10 13.51 10.94
C MET A 1 9.86 12.25 11.29
N ASP A 2 9.34 11.47 12.23
CA ASP A 2 10.01 10.26 12.73
C ASP A 2 9.53 9.01 11.98
N LEU A 3 10.45 8.34 11.30
CA LEU A 3 10.17 7.12 10.55
C LEU A 3 10.30 5.92 11.50
N ASN A 4 9.18 5.49 12.07
CA ASN A 4 9.13 4.48 13.14
C ASN A 4 8.62 3.11 12.66
N THR A 5 8.27 2.97 11.39
CA THR A 5 7.73 1.70 10.87
C THR A 5 8.33 1.33 9.52
N ARG A 6 8.38 0.03 9.22
CA ARG A 6 8.86 -0.50 7.94
C ARG A 6 7.68 -0.84 7.06
N ILE A 7 7.73 -0.41 5.80
CA ILE A 7 6.76 -0.79 4.77
C ILE A 7 7.46 -1.45 3.60
N ASP A 8 6.72 -2.30 2.91
CA ASP A 8 7.15 -2.98 1.69
C ASP A 8 6.28 -2.54 0.52
N PHE A 9 6.89 -2.11 -0.57
CA PHE A 9 6.22 -1.89 -1.84
C PHE A 9 6.16 -3.21 -2.58
N ILE A 10 4.96 -3.58 -3.00
CA ILE A 10 4.70 -4.83 -3.72
C ILE A 10 4.06 -4.54 -5.07
N ILE A 11 4.32 -5.41 -6.03
CA ILE A 11 3.62 -5.46 -7.32
C ILE A 11 2.92 -6.80 -7.46
N GLU A 12 1.79 -6.80 -8.15
CA GLU A 12 1.05 -8.00 -8.51
C GLU A 12 1.38 -8.33 -9.96
N LYS A 13 1.98 -9.50 -10.19
CA LYS A 13 2.30 -10.01 -11.53
C LYS A 13 1.40 -11.19 -11.82
N ASN A 14 0.85 -11.23 -13.02
CA ASN A 14 0.25 -12.45 -13.57
C ASN A 14 1.33 -13.19 -14.34
N ILE A 15 1.67 -14.39 -13.88
CA ILE A 15 2.61 -15.29 -14.54
C ILE A 15 1.82 -16.46 -15.10
N THR A 16 2.13 -16.87 -16.32
CA THR A 16 1.58 -18.10 -16.87
C THR A 16 2.49 -19.25 -16.46
N ASP A 17 1.93 -20.21 -15.73
CA ASP A 17 2.64 -21.44 -15.35
C ASP A 17 2.89 -22.34 -16.56
N GLU A 18 3.74 -23.36 -16.39
CA GLU A 18 4.07 -24.34 -17.44
C GLU A 18 2.84 -25.07 -17.99
N ASP A 19 1.79 -25.21 -17.16
CA ASP A 19 0.51 -25.82 -17.56
C ASP A 19 -0.46 -24.84 -18.25
N GLY A 20 -0.06 -23.57 -18.44
CA GLY A 20 -0.86 -22.55 -19.11
C GLY A 20 -1.87 -21.83 -18.20
N PHE A 21 -1.82 -22.05 -16.89
CA PHE A 21 -2.65 -21.34 -15.91
C PHE A 21 -2.06 -19.97 -15.56
N ASP A 22 -2.92 -18.96 -15.48
CA ASP A 22 -2.55 -17.63 -15.03
C ASP A 22 -2.53 -17.58 -13.49
N ILE A 23 -1.36 -17.38 -12.91
CA ILE A 23 -1.12 -17.30 -11.48
C ILE A 23 -0.79 -15.85 -11.11
N SER A 24 -1.55 -15.29 -10.18
CA SER A 24 -1.22 -13.97 -9.60
C SER A 24 -0.21 -14.12 -8.47
N THR A 25 0.99 -13.59 -8.65
CA THR A 25 2.06 -13.55 -7.64
C THR A 25 2.30 -12.14 -7.13
N LYS A 26 2.67 -12.03 -5.85
CA LYS A 26 2.98 -10.77 -5.18
C LYS A 26 4.48 -10.71 -4.92
N GLU A 27 5.15 -9.73 -5.50
CA GLU A 27 6.60 -9.57 -5.35
C GLU A 27 6.91 -8.27 -4.60
N VAL A 28 7.82 -8.32 -3.63
CA VAL A 28 8.34 -7.14 -2.94
C VAL A 28 9.44 -6.52 -3.78
N VAL A 29 9.22 -5.29 -4.24
CA VAL A 29 10.16 -4.56 -5.10
C VAL A 29 11.08 -3.63 -4.32
N TYR A 30 10.60 -3.12 -3.18
CA TYR A 30 11.35 -2.14 -2.39
C TYR A 30 10.83 -2.10 -0.95
N SER A 31 11.72 -1.87 0.01
CA SER A 31 11.35 -1.79 1.42
C SER A 31 12.05 -0.62 2.09
N CYS A 32 11.29 0.25 2.75
CA CYS A 32 11.84 1.45 3.39
C CYS A 32 11.20 1.74 4.74
N TRP A 33 11.80 2.70 5.47
CA TRP A 33 11.22 3.23 6.69
C TRP A 33 10.21 4.33 6.34
N ALA A 34 9.07 4.29 7.01
CA ALA A 34 7.97 5.21 6.83
C ALA A 34 7.46 5.74 8.18
N ASN A 35 6.80 6.88 8.13
CA ASN A 35 5.91 7.35 9.17
C ASN A 35 4.48 6.95 8.80
N ARG A 36 3.78 6.26 9.71
CA ARG A 36 2.38 5.86 9.51
C ARG A 36 1.46 6.81 10.26
N LYS A 37 0.49 7.40 9.55
CA LYS A 37 -0.59 8.20 10.13
C LYS A 37 -1.94 7.70 9.65
N VAL A 38 -2.79 7.26 10.56
CA VAL A 38 -4.18 6.89 10.20
C VAL A 38 -4.94 8.18 9.91
N LEU A 39 -5.56 8.27 8.73
CA LEU A 39 -6.40 9.40 8.34
C LEU A 39 -7.87 9.14 8.68
N SER A 40 -8.34 7.92 8.44
CA SER A 40 -9.71 7.50 8.73
C SER A 40 -9.76 6.00 8.93
N ALA A 41 -10.53 5.55 9.90
CA ALA A 41 -10.81 4.13 10.11
C ALA A 41 -12.29 4.00 10.46
N SER A 42 -13.04 3.35 9.56
CA SER A 42 -14.47 3.11 9.69
C SER A 42 -14.67 1.60 9.79
N LYS A 43 -15.34 1.16 10.85
CA LYS A 43 -15.81 -0.21 10.97
C LYS A 43 -17.31 -0.21 10.76
N GLU A 44 -17.74 -0.48 9.54
CA GLU A 44 -19.16 -0.55 9.21
C GLU A 44 -19.62 -2.00 9.32
N PHE A 45 -20.45 -2.28 10.32
CA PHE A 45 -21.16 -3.55 10.42
C PHE A 45 -22.32 -3.51 9.42
N LEU A 46 -22.15 -4.14 8.25
CA LEU A 46 -23.29 -4.36 7.37
C LEU A 46 -24.15 -5.48 7.96
N SER A 47 -25.48 -5.27 7.97
CA SER A 47 -26.48 -6.24 8.44
C SER A 47 -26.43 -7.61 7.74
N SER A 48 -25.61 -7.77 6.68
CA SER A 48 -25.32 -9.03 5.99
C SER A 48 -24.16 -9.84 6.60
N GLY A 49 -23.66 -9.48 7.78
CA GLY A 49 -22.61 -10.24 8.47
C GLY A 49 -21.19 -10.07 7.90
N THR A 50 -21.00 -9.15 6.95
CA THR A 50 -19.69 -8.80 6.38
C THR A 50 -19.16 -7.54 7.06
N ASP A 51 -18.01 -7.65 7.74
CA ASP A 51 -17.30 -6.53 8.34
C ASP A 51 -16.62 -5.71 7.24
N ASN A 52 -17.15 -4.52 6.94
CA ASN A 52 -16.51 -3.62 5.99
C ASN A 52 -15.58 -2.69 6.75
N TYR A 53 -14.35 -3.16 6.96
CA TYR A 53 -13.30 -2.37 7.60
C TYR A 53 -12.61 -1.47 6.57
N LYS A 54 -12.98 -0.19 6.51
CA LYS A 54 -12.30 0.78 5.65
C LYS A 54 -11.25 1.53 6.47
N GLU A 55 -9.97 1.26 6.23
CA GLU A 55 -8.87 1.99 6.83
C GLU A 55 -8.08 2.76 5.77
N VAL A 56 -8.01 4.07 5.93
CA VAL A 56 -7.23 4.97 5.09
C VAL A 56 -6.05 5.49 5.91
N VAL A 57 -4.84 5.28 5.37
CA VAL A 57 -3.58 5.56 6.05
C VAL A 57 -2.70 6.41 5.15
N SER A 58 -1.99 7.37 5.72
CA SER A 58 -0.91 8.09 5.07
C SER A 58 0.43 7.52 5.52
N PHE A 59 1.28 7.19 4.56
CA PHE A 59 2.66 6.74 4.75
C PHE A 59 3.60 7.82 4.26
N GLY A 60 4.30 8.49 5.17
CA GLY A 60 5.36 9.42 4.84
C GLY A 60 6.69 8.69 4.70
N VAL A 61 7.27 8.69 3.50
CA VAL A 61 8.56 8.06 3.20
C VAL A 61 9.56 9.12 2.74
N ARG A 62 10.86 8.83 2.84
CA ARG A 62 11.88 9.75 2.28
C ARG A 62 11.76 9.82 0.76
N TYR A 63 12.03 10.99 0.22
CA TYR A 63 12.23 11.16 -1.20
C TYR A 63 13.42 10.32 -1.66
N CYS A 64 13.21 9.48 -2.67
CA CYS A 64 14.25 8.73 -3.36
C CYS A 64 13.80 8.48 -4.82
N PRO A 65 14.72 8.13 -5.73
CA PRO A 65 14.37 7.92 -7.15
C PRO A 65 13.19 6.95 -7.31
N PHE A 66 13.20 5.83 -6.56
CA PHE A 66 12.11 4.85 -6.56
C PHE A 66 10.75 5.46 -6.18
N THR A 67 10.69 6.26 -5.11
CA THR A 67 9.43 6.85 -4.65
C THR A 67 8.97 8.03 -5.51
N SER A 68 9.90 8.68 -6.22
CA SER A 68 9.62 9.76 -7.17
C SER A 68 9.02 9.27 -8.49
N GLU A 69 9.37 8.05 -8.91
CA GLU A 69 8.86 7.41 -10.13
C GLU A 69 7.74 6.39 -9.83
N LEU A 70 7.23 6.39 -8.60
CA LEU A 70 6.23 5.45 -8.14
C LEU A 70 4.87 5.71 -8.80
N ASP A 71 4.34 4.69 -9.47
CA ASP A 71 2.99 4.69 -10.02
C ASP A 71 1.96 4.16 -9.01
N SER A 72 0.88 4.91 -8.75
CA SER A 72 -0.11 4.52 -7.75
C SER A 72 -0.95 3.30 -8.17
N LEU A 73 -1.03 2.98 -9.46
CA LEU A 73 -1.82 1.87 -9.98
C LEU A 73 -1.08 0.53 -9.92
N SER A 74 0.23 0.55 -10.16
CA SER A 74 1.06 -0.64 -10.27
C SER A 74 1.58 -1.12 -8.90
N TYR A 75 1.80 -0.20 -7.96
CA TYR A 75 2.39 -0.50 -6.66
C TYR A 75 1.35 -0.50 -5.54
N LYS A 76 1.51 -1.43 -4.60
CA LYS A 76 0.75 -1.49 -3.34
C LYS A 76 1.71 -1.45 -2.16
N ILE A 77 1.20 -1.01 -1.01
CA ILE A 77 1.99 -0.94 0.23
C ILE A 77 1.56 -2.10 1.13
N LYS A 78 2.51 -2.92 1.56
CA LYS A 78 2.31 -3.95 2.57
C LYS A 78 2.89 -3.47 3.89
N HIS A 79 2.06 -3.51 4.94
CA HIS A 79 2.43 -3.09 6.28
C HIS A 79 1.74 -3.97 7.32
N LYS A 80 2.52 -4.59 8.22
CA LYS A 80 2.00 -5.44 9.31
C LYS A 80 0.96 -6.49 8.85
N GLY A 81 1.19 -7.11 7.69
CA GLY A 81 0.30 -8.13 7.11
C GLY A 81 -0.93 -7.58 6.37
N LYS A 82 -1.19 -6.26 6.43
CA LYS A 82 -2.22 -5.60 5.63
C LYS A 82 -1.63 -5.06 4.32
N THR A 83 -2.46 -5.05 3.28
CA THR A 83 -2.12 -4.45 1.99
C THR A 83 -2.94 -3.19 1.80
N TYR A 84 -2.33 -2.16 1.24
CA TYR A 84 -2.95 -0.87 0.98
C TYR A 84 -2.77 -0.50 -0.50
N ASN A 85 -3.86 -0.19 -1.18
CA ASN A 85 -3.82 0.37 -2.52
C ASN A 85 -3.48 1.86 -2.42
N ILE A 86 -2.54 2.32 -3.23
CA ILE A 86 -2.13 3.72 -3.24
C ILE A 86 -3.18 4.51 -4.01
N ILE A 87 -3.89 5.40 -3.33
CA ILE A 87 -4.95 6.23 -3.92
C ILE A 87 -4.47 7.65 -4.21
N GLN A 88 -3.38 8.09 -3.57
CA GLN A 88 -2.78 9.40 -3.80
C GLN A 88 -1.30 9.38 -3.46
N VAL A 89 -0.51 10.07 -4.27
CA VAL A 89 0.91 10.37 -4.02
C VAL A 89 1.02 11.89 -3.91
N ASP A 90 1.64 12.37 -2.83
CA ASP A 90 1.89 13.79 -2.60
C ASP A 90 3.40 14.01 -2.39
N ASP A 91 4.02 14.67 -3.36
CA ASP A 91 5.45 15.01 -3.40
C ASP A 91 5.72 16.50 -3.09
N THR A 92 4.75 17.21 -2.49
CA THR A 92 4.87 18.65 -2.19
C THR A 92 6.07 18.98 -1.28
N SER A 93 6.56 18.00 -0.50
CA SER A 93 7.72 18.16 0.37
C SER A 93 9.02 17.73 -0.33
N LYS A 94 10.07 18.56 -0.22
CA LYS A 94 11.37 18.27 -0.84
C LYS A 94 12.07 17.01 -0.31
N ASP A 95 11.86 16.69 0.96
CA ASP A 95 12.56 15.59 1.64
C ASP A 95 11.71 14.33 1.78
N PHE A 96 10.39 14.43 1.63
CA PHE A 96 9.44 13.36 1.93
C PHE A 96 8.32 13.30 0.90
N ILE A 97 7.87 12.07 0.61
CA ILE A 97 6.68 11.80 -0.19
C ILE A 97 5.63 11.19 0.73
N TYR A 98 4.39 11.65 0.63
CA TYR A 98 3.26 11.12 1.37
C TYR A 98 2.39 10.27 0.46
N LEU A 99 2.25 9.00 0.82
CA LEU A 99 1.45 8.02 0.10
C LEU A 99 0.16 7.79 0.87
N LYS A 100 -0.98 8.14 0.30
CA LYS A 100 -2.28 7.81 0.86
C LYS A 100 -2.68 6.42 0.37
N GLY A 101 -2.79 5.48 1.29
CA GLY A 101 -3.18 4.10 1.05
C GLY A 101 -4.55 3.77 1.64
N GLU A 102 -5.40 3.10 0.88
CA GLU A 102 -6.64 2.49 1.38
C GLU A 102 -6.43 0.99 1.57
N CYS A 103 -6.77 0.48 2.75
CA CYS A 103 -6.64 -0.93 3.09
C CYS A 103 -7.52 -1.76 2.16
N VAL A 104 -6.91 -2.68 1.44
CA VAL A 104 -7.65 -3.67 0.67
C VAL A 104 -8.04 -4.77 1.64
N ASN A 105 -9.32 -4.86 1.99
CA ASN A 105 -9.85 -6.05 2.63
C ASN A 105 -9.73 -7.18 1.60
N GLY A 106 -8.74 -8.05 1.79
CA GLY A 106 -8.76 -9.36 1.17
C GLY A 106 -9.98 -10.11 1.71
N GLN A 107 -10.75 -10.64 0.77
CA GLN A 107 -12.00 -11.41 0.91
C GLN A 107 -12.04 -12.38 2.09
#